data_AF-A0AAE0ZWX7-F1
#
_entry.id   AF-A0AAE0ZWX7-F1
#
_cell.length_a   1.000
_cell.length_b   1.000
_cell.length_c   1.000
_cell.angle_alpha   90.00
_cell.angle_beta   90.00
_cell.angle_gamma   90.00
#
_symmetry.space_group_name_H-M   'P 1'
#
loop_
_entity.id
_entity.type
_entity.pdbx_description
1 polymer ?
#
loop_
_entity_poly.entity_id
_entity_poly.type
_entity_poly.pdbx_seq_one_letter_code
_entity_poly.pdbx_strand_id
1 'polypeptide(L)'
;MLERLDVLMAWCRMKLKPKKFRSLSVRKGKIDATTIFTVASQQIPTVSQEPVKSLGRWYNSSMKNTKRGLETVEIATEGLLAINRCGLQGKLKVWCLQFMLIPKLLWPLLVYEICSTTVEAIEAKINKFTRRWLGVPPGLTDVAMYCRKAKLRLPLKSILEEYKCGKARLLSMVEDSEDPVVKTVQPTIRTGRKWKVVEAVDEAKECLKIKEVIGQTQTDRKGLGSSIAN
;
A
#
# COMPACT_ATOMS: atom_id res chain seq x y z
N MET A 1 -0.22 -6.95 -37.30
CA MET A 1 0.81 -6.88 -36.21
C MET A 1 0.88 -8.18 -35.41
N LEU A 2 -0.24 -8.67 -34.86
CA LEU A 2 -0.26 -9.92 -34.08
C LEU A 2 0.14 -11.17 -34.88
N GLU A 3 -0.33 -11.29 -36.13
CA GLU A 3 0.07 -12.40 -37.02
C GLU A 3 1.58 -12.42 -37.28
N ARG A 4 2.19 -11.24 -37.50
CA ARG A 4 3.64 -11.10 -37.66
C ARG A 4 4.39 -11.55 -36.40
N LEU A 5 3.83 -11.26 -35.23
CA LEU A 5 4.38 -11.70 -33.94
C LEU A 5 4.31 -13.23 -33.79
N ASP A 6 3.23 -13.86 -34.25
CA ASP A 6 3.08 -15.32 -34.25
C ASP A 6 4.14 -15.98 -35.16
N VAL A 7 4.39 -15.41 -36.34
CA VAL A 7 5.45 -15.86 -37.27
C VAL A 7 6.84 -15.73 -36.63
N LEU A 8 7.15 -14.60 -36.00
CA LEU A 8 8.44 -14.40 -35.31
C LEU A 8 8.63 -15.38 -34.16
N MET A 9 7.58 -15.63 -33.37
CA MET A 9 7.63 -16.61 -32.28
C MET A 9 7.84 -18.03 -32.82
N ALA A 10 7.21 -18.37 -33.95
CA ALA A 10 7.42 -19.65 -34.62
C ALA A 10 8.87 -19.82 -35.10
N TRP A 11 9.50 -18.76 -35.64
CA TRP A 11 10.94 -18.79 -36.00
C TRP A 11 11.83 -19.07 -34.79
N CYS A 12 11.48 -18.52 -33.62
CA CYS A 12 12.16 -18.81 -32.35
C CYS A 12 11.79 -20.17 -31.73
N ARG A 13 11.02 -21.03 -32.42
CA ARG A 13 10.47 -22.30 -31.90
C ARG A 13 9.62 -22.14 -30.62
N MET A 14 8.97 -20.98 -30.47
CA MET A 14 8.07 -20.68 -29.37
C MET A 14 6.62 -20.64 -29.85
N LYS A 15 5.67 -20.85 -28.92
CA LYS A 15 4.23 -20.78 -29.19
C LYS A 15 3.54 -19.82 -28.23
N LEU A 16 2.75 -18.89 -28.76
CA LEU A 16 1.90 -18.02 -27.98
C LEU A 16 0.74 -18.84 -27.37
N LYS A 17 0.40 -18.57 -26.10
CA LYS A 17 -0.75 -19.17 -25.40
C LYS A 17 -1.88 -18.15 -25.22
N PRO A 18 -2.85 -18.04 -26.16
CA PRO A 18 -3.96 -17.06 -26.15
C PRO A 18 -4.66 -16.92 -24.79
N LYS A 19 -4.88 -18.03 -24.08
CA LYS A 19 -5.46 -18.06 -22.72
C LYS A 19 -4.70 -17.25 -21.66
N LYS A 20 -3.39 -17.00 -21.85
CA LYS A 20 -2.57 -16.20 -20.92
C LYS A 20 -2.53 -14.71 -21.27
N PHE A 21 -3.02 -14.31 -22.44
CA PHE A 21 -3.07 -12.91 -22.85
C PHE A 21 -4.42 -12.30 -22.48
N ARG A 22 -4.43 -10.99 -22.25
CA ARG A 22 -5.67 -10.21 -22.23
C ARG A 22 -5.56 -9.03 -23.16
N SER A 23 -6.62 -8.72 -23.86
CA SER A 23 -6.71 -7.58 -24.76
C SER A 23 -7.50 -6.43 -24.15
N LEU A 24 -7.05 -5.21 -24.41
CA LEU A 24 -7.77 -3.98 -24.10
C LEU A 24 -7.62 -3.03 -25.28
N SER A 25 -8.73 -2.74 -25.96
CA SER A 25 -8.82 -1.77 -27.05
C SER A 25 -9.38 -0.46 -26.53
N VAL A 26 -8.70 0.65 -26.83
CA VAL A 26 -9.14 1.99 -26.46
C VAL A 26 -9.29 2.80 -27.74
N ARG A 27 -10.51 3.31 -27.99
CA ARG A 27 -10.84 4.17 -29.14
C ARG A 27 -11.43 5.47 -28.62
N LYS A 28 -10.83 6.61 -28.99
CA LYS A 28 -11.26 7.95 -28.54
C LYS A 28 -11.45 8.04 -27.00
N GLY A 29 -10.53 7.44 -26.24
CA GLY A 29 -10.54 7.44 -24.77
C GLY A 29 -11.60 6.55 -24.12
N LYS A 30 -12.40 5.81 -24.90
CA LYS A 30 -13.36 4.83 -24.40
C LYS A 30 -12.89 3.41 -24.70
N ILE A 31 -13.27 2.49 -23.84
CA ILE A 31 -12.99 1.07 -24.01
C ILE A 31 -13.88 0.58 -25.15
N ASP A 32 -13.25 0.11 -26.20
CA ASP A 32 -13.94 -0.41 -27.37
C ASP A 32 -14.07 -1.92 -27.23
N ALA A 33 -15.26 -2.40 -26.85
CA ALA A 33 -15.53 -3.83 -26.69
C ALA A 33 -15.73 -4.55 -28.04
N THR A 34 -15.82 -3.81 -29.16
CA THR A 34 -16.09 -4.39 -30.49
C THR A 34 -14.84 -4.98 -31.13
N THR A 35 -13.66 -4.49 -30.75
CA THR A 35 -12.40 -4.95 -31.33
C THR A 35 -11.96 -6.24 -30.64
N ILE A 36 -11.99 -7.34 -31.38
CA ILE A 36 -11.55 -8.66 -30.91
C ILE A 36 -10.20 -8.98 -31.55
N PHE A 37 -9.28 -9.47 -30.72
CA PHE A 37 -7.95 -9.88 -31.17
C PHE A 37 -7.85 -11.41 -31.20
N THR A 38 -7.31 -11.92 -32.30
CA THR A 38 -7.07 -13.35 -32.52
C THR A 38 -5.59 -13.61 -32.72
N VAL A 39 -5.08 -14.72 -32.18
CA VAL A 39 -3.70 -15.20 -32.34
C VAL A 39 -3.76 -16.72 -32.48
N ALA A 40 -3.02 -17.29 -33.45
CA ALA A 40 -3.03 -18.73 -33.74
C ALA A 40 -4.47 -19.31 -33.87
N SER A 41 -5.36 -18.58 -34.55
CA SER A 41 -6.78 -18.90 -34.74
C SER A 41 -7.61 -19.04 -33.46
N GLN A 42 -7.11 -18.55 -32.31
CA GLN A 42 -7.87 -18.49 -31.06
C GLN A 42 -8.10 -17.04 -30.63
N GLN A 43 -9.27 -16.79 -30.04
CA GLN A 43 -9.63 -15.49 -29.50
C GLN A 43 -8.90 -15.21 -28.18
N ILE A 44 -8.34 -14.02 -28.04
CA ILE A 44 -7.78 -13.53 -26.79
C ILE A 44 -8.92 -12.97 -25.92
N PRO A 45 -9.07 -13.45 -24.67
CA PRO A 45 -10.08 -12.90 -23.75
C PRO A 45 -9.79 -11.43 -23.44
N THR A 46 -10.84 -10.62 -23.33
CA THR A 46 -10.69 -9.19 -23.01
C THR A 46 -10.47 -8.98 -21.51
N VAL A 47 -9.78 -7.90 -21.13
CA VAL A 47 -9.59 -7.51 -19.71
C VAL A 47 -10.93 -7.27 -19.00
N SER A 48 -11.98 -6.89 -19.74
CA SER A 48 -13.34 -6.73 -19.22
C SER A 48 -13.97 -8.05 -18.79
N GLN A 49 -13.73 -9.13 -19.53
CA GLN A 49 -14.23 -10.48 -19.21
C GLN A 49 -13.41 -11.11 -18.10
N GLU A 50 -12.08 -11.05 -18.23
CA GLU A 50 -11.15 -11.68 -17.30
C GLU A 50 -10.06 -10.69 -16.89
N PRO A 51 -10.13 -10.10 -15.69
CA PRO A 51 -9.12 -9.15 -15.22
C PRO A 51 -7.77 -9.83 -15.02
N VAL A 52 -6.69 -9.07 -15.24
CA VAL A 52 -5.31 -9.56 -15.09
C VAL A 52 -4.78 -9.21 -13.71
N LYS A 53 -4.07 -10.14 -13.08
CA LYS A 53 -3.21 -9.83 -11.93
C LYS A 53 -1.75 -9.82 -12.39
N SER A 54 -1.05 -8.71 -12.17
CA SER A 54 0.40 -8.60 -12.36
C SER A 54 1.04 -8.02 -11.11
N LEU A 55 2.08 -8.69 -10.60
CA LEU A 55 2.83 -8.28 -9.40
C LEU A 55 1.92 -7.90 -8.22
N GLY A 56 0.87 -8.71 -7.97
CA GLY A 56 -0.07 -8.44 -6.88
C GLY A 56 -1.14 -7.38 -7.17
N ARG A 57 -1.00 -6.60 -8.24
CA ARG A 57 -1.97 -5.58 -8.68
C ARG A 57 -2.95 -6.16 -9.69
N TRP A 58 -4.24 -5.87 -9.48
CA TRP A 58 -5.29 -6.23 -10.42
C TRP A 58 -5.58 -5.10 -11.41
N TYR A 59 -5.65 -5.47 -12.68
CA TYR A 59 -6.01 -4.60 -13.81
C TYR A 59 -7.39 -5.02 -14.32
N ASN A 60 -8.31 -4.06 -14.29
CA ASN A 60 -9.65 -4.22 -14.84
C ASN A 60 -9.85 -3.22 -16.00
N SER A 61 -10.93 -3.39 -16.73
CA SER A 61 -11.29 -2.52 -17.85
C SER A 61 -11.35 -1.04 -17.44
N SER A 62 -11.91 -0.73 -16.27
CA SER A 62 -12.03 0.65 -15.79
C SER A 62 -10.69 1.33 -15.52
N MET A 63 -9.60 0.58 -15.29
CA MET A 63 -8.27 1.06 -14.88
C MET A 63 -8.26 1.96 -13.62
N LYS A 64 -9.40 2.10 -12.92
CA LYS A 64 -9.57 2.92 -11.72
C LYS A 64 -9.40 2.06 -10.47
N ASN A 65 -8.79 2.66 -9.45
CA ASN A 65 -8.53 2.01 -8.16
C ASN A 65 -9.67 2.19 -7.13
N THR A 66 -10.74 2.93 -7.44
CA THR A 66 -11.80 3.27 -6.47
C THR A 66 -12.43 2.05 -5.79
N LYS A 67 -12.73 1.00 -6.56
CA LYS A 67 -13.31 -0.25 -6.02
C LYS A 67 -12.35 -0.97 -5.06
N ARG A 68 -11.03 -0.83 -5.27
CA ARG A 68 -9.99 -1.50 -4.47
C ARG A 68 -9.90 -0.96 -3.05
N GLY A 69 -10.23 0.32 -2.85
CA GLY A 69 -10.35 0.90 -1.52
C GLY A 69 -11.45 0.21 -0.70
N LEU A 70 -12.63 -0.02 -1.31
CA LEU A 70 -13.74 -0.71 -0.66
C LEU A 70 -13.39 -2.17 -0.34
N GLU A 71 -12.83 -2.89 -1.31
CA GLU A 71 -12.36 -4.28 -1.11
C GLU A 71 -11.33 -4.37 0.02
N THR A 72 -10.44 -3.38 0.16
CA THR A 72 -9.45 -3.36 1.25
C THR A 72 -10.12 -3.18 2.63
N VAL A 73 -11.18 -2.37 2.70
CA VAL A 73 -11.99 -2.21 3.93
C VAL A 73 -12.74 -3.49 4.26
N GLU A 74 -13.24 -4.21 3.26
CA GLU A 74 -13.90 -5.51 3.42
C GLU A 74 -12.91 -6.55 3.95
N ILE A 75 -11.73 -6.68 3.33
CA ILE A 75 -10.66 -7.58 3.79
C ILE A 75 -10.27 -7.27 5.25
N ALA A 76 -10.17 -5.99 5.62
CA ALA A 76 -9.89 -5.60 6.99
C ALA A 76 -11.01 -6.01 7.94
N THR A 77 -12.27 -5.80 7.55
CA THR A 77 -13.44 -6.12 8.38
C THR A 77 -13.58 -7.63 8.57
N GLU A 78 -13.47 -8.42 7.51
CA GLU A 78 -13.50 -9.88 7.57
C GLU A 78 -12.35 -10.43 8.40
N GLY A 79 -11.13 -9.92 8.21
CA GLY A 79 -9.96 -10.31 8.99
C GLY A 79 -10.13 -10.03 10.48
N LEU A 80 -10.68 -8.86 10.84
CA LEU A 80 -10.98 -8.51 12.24
C LEU A 80 -12.06 -9.43 12.83
N LEU A 81 -13.12 -9.73 12.08
CA LEU A 81 -14.16 -10.65 12.52
C LEU A 81 -13.64 -12.06 12.71
N ALA A 82 -12.78 -12.54 11.81
CA ALA A 82 -12.14 -13.85 11.93
C ALA A 82 -11.30 -13.94 13.20
N ILE A 83 -10.41 -12.96 13.44
CA ILE A 83 -9.59 -12.90 14.66
C ILE A 83 -10.47 -12.80 15.91
N ASN A 84 -11.55 -12.02 15.85
CA ASN A 84 -12.46 -11.87 16.98
C ASN A 84 -13.15 -13.18 17.36
N ARG A 85 -13.54 -13.98 16.36
CA ARG A 85 -14.19 -15.29 16.53
C ARG A 85 -13.24 -16.39 17.01
N CYS A 86 -11.92 -16.22 16.83
CA CYS A 86 -10.96 -17.17 17.37
C CYS A 86 -11.07 -17.26 18.90
N GLY A 87 -10.96 -18.47 19.45
CA GLY A 87 -10.94 -18.74 20.90
C GLY A 87 -9.64 -18.30 21.62
N LEU A 88 -8.81 -17.49 20.96
CA LEU A 88 -7.53 -17.03 21.49
C LEU A 88 -7.71 -15.98 22.60
N GLN A 89 -6.74 -15.91 23.51
CA GLN A 89 -6.65 -14.82 24.48
C GLN A 89 -6.45 -13.47 23.77
N GLY A 90 -6.88 -12.38 24.42
CA GLY A 90 -6.84 -11.03 23.87
C GLY A 90 -5.46 -10.59 23.38
N LYS A 91 -4.40 -10.88 24.14
CA LYS A 91 -3.00 -10.57 23.76
C LYS A 91 -2.60 -11.27 22.46
N LEU A 92 -2.98 -12.54 22.29
CA LEU A 92 -2.70 -13.31 21.08
C LEU A 92 -3.53 -12.82 19.88
N LYS A 93 -4.76 -12.36 20.08
CA LYS A 93 -5.56 -11.72 19.02
C LYS A 93 -4.89 -10.45 18.50
N VAL A 94 -4.35 -9.64 19.42
CA VAL A 94 -3.59 -8.44 19.07
C VAL A 94 -2.29 -8.80 18.35
N TRP A 95 -1.62 -9.89 18.73
CA TRP A 95 -0.48 -10.40 18.00
C TRP A 95 -0.85 -10.79 16.55
N CYS A 96 -1.96 -11.53 16.34
CA CYS A 96 -2.45 -11.86 15.00
C CYS A 96 -2.79 -10.61 14.17
N LEU A 97 -3.37 -9.59 14.81
CA LEU A 97 -3.62 -8.31 14.14
C LEU A 97 -2.31 -7.69 13.65
N GLN A 98 -1.31 -7.56 14.53
CA GLN A 98 -0.05 -6.87 14.25
C GLN A 98 0.82 -7.61 13.23
N PHE A 99 0.88 -8.94 13.29
CA PHE A 99 1.82 -9.73 12.48
C PHE A 99 1.18 -10.50 11.33
N MET A 100 -0.15 -10.59 11.27
CA MET A 100 -0.84 -11.24 10.15
C MET A 100 -1.73 -10.27 9.37
N LEU A 101 -2.67 -9.61 10.04
CA LEU A 101 -3.67 -8.79 9.35
C LEU A 101 -3.09 -7.47 8.83
N ILE A 102 -2.34 -6.72 9.65
CA ILE A 102 -1.74 -5.45 9.22
C ILE A 102 -0.80 -5.66 8.01
N PRO A 103 0.16 -6.61 8.03
CA PRO A 103 1.01 -6.88 6.85
C PRO A 103 0.21 -7.24 5.60
N LYS A 104 -0.86 -8.03 5.74
CA LYS A 104 -1.78 -8.35 4.63
C LYS A 104 -2.46 -7.11 4.04
N LEU A 105 -2.82 -6.14 4.89
CA LEU A 105 -3.46 -4.89 4.47
C LEU A 105 -2.45 -3.88 3.90
N LEU A 106 -1.19 -3.88 4.36
CA LEU A 106 -0.19 -2.93 3.89
C LEU A 106 0.09 -3.08 2.39
N TRP A 107 0.05 -4.30 1.84
CA TRP A 107 0.27 -4.52 0.42
C TRP A 107 -0.74 -3.80 -0.51
N PRO A 108 -2.07 -4.02 -0.38
CA PRO A 108 -3.04 -3.28 -1.20
C PRO A 108 -3.00 -1.76 -0.93
N LEU A 109 -2.74 -1.35 0.32
CA LEU A 109 -2.59 0.06 0.67
C LEU A 109 -1.38 0.72 -0.02
N LEU A 110 -0.28 -0.02 -0.18
CA LEU A 110 0.92 0.43 -0.90
C LEU A 110 0.66 0.53 -2.41
N VAL A 111 0.13 -0.52 -3.01
CA VAL A 111 0.01 -0.70 -4.46
C VAL A 111 -1.10 0.15 -5.09
N TYR A 112 -2.23 0.30 -4.40
CA TYR A 112 -3.37 1.06 -4.92
C TYR A 112 -3.34 2.53 -4.46
N GLU A 113 -4.00 3.37 -5.24
CA GLU A 113 -4.28 4.77 -4.90
C GLU A 113 -5.46 4.83 -3.92
N ILE A 114 -5.18 4.57 -2.64
CA ILE A 114 -6.16 4.60 -1.55
C ILE A 114 -5.99 5.91 -0.79
N CYS A 115 -7.08 6.57 -0.40
CA CYS A 115 -7.02 7.85 0.31
C CYS A 115 -6.70 7.63 1.80
N SER A 116 -5.96 8.55 2.43
CA SER A 116 -5.67 8.48 3.87
C SER A 116 -6.94 8.39 4.74
N THR A 117 -8.03 9.05 4.33
CA THR A 117 -9.33 8.99 5.02
C THR A 117 -9.91 7.58 5.10
N THR A 118 -9.71 6.75 4.06
CA THR A 118 -10.17 5.36 4.08
C THR A 118 -9.32 4.49 5.01
N VAL A 119 -8.01 4.80 5.12
CA VAL A 119 -7.11 4.12 6.07
C VAL A 119 -7.46 4.49 7.51
N GLU A 120 -7.78 5.76 7.78
CA GLU A 120 -8.28 6.21 9.08
C GLU A 120 -9.57 5.47 9.50
N ALA A 121 -10.48 5.24 8.55
CA ALA A 121 -11.69 4.46 8.83
C ALA A 121 -11.39 2.98 9.16
N ILE A 122 -10.37 2.39 8.53
CA ILE A 122 -9.88 1.04 8.87
C ILE A 122 -9.26 1.05 10.27
N GLU A 123 -8.42 2.03 10.57
CA GLU A 123 -7.77 2.18 11.88
C GLU A 123 -8.79 2.34 13.00
N ALA A 124 -9.83 3.16 12.82
CA ALA A 124 -10.90 3.33 13.80
C ALA A 124 -11.59 1.99 14.13
N LYS A 125 -11.84 1.15 13.11
CA LYS A 125 -12.36 -0.22 13.32
C LYS A 125 -11.36 -1.08 14.09
N ILE A 126 -10.09 -1.09 13.68
CA ILE A 126 -9.02 -1.82 14.36
C ILE A 126 -8.95 -1.42 15.84
N ASN A 127 -8.93 -0.12 16.15
CA ASN A 127 -8.82 0.40 17.51
C ASN A 127 -9.98 -0.08 18.39
N LYS A 128 -11.20 -0.16 17.86
CA LYS A 128 -12.36 -0.71 18.58
C LYS A 128 -12.18 -2.18 18.97
N PHE A 129 -11.62 -3.01 18.08
CA PHE A 129 -11.33 -4.42 18.38
C PHE A 129 -10.13 -4.55 19.33
N THR A 130 -9.04 -3.83 19.07
CA THR A 130 -7.83 -3.84 19.91
C THR A 130 -8.14 -3.47 21.35
N ARG A 131 -8.92 -2.40 21.59
CA ARG A 131 -9.32 -2.00 22.94
C ARG A 131 -10.08 -3.10 23.67
N ARG A 132 -11.04 -3.72 22.97
CA ARG A 132 -11.85 -4.83 23.49
C ARG A 132 -11.00 -6.06 23.82
N TRP A 133 -10.03 -6.40 22.97
CA TRP A 133 -9.15 -7.55 23.19
C TRP A 133 -8.15 -7.31 24.32
N LEU A 134 -7.65 -6.08 24.48
CA LEU A 134 -6.75 -5.73 25.58
C LEU A 134 -7.47 -5.49 26.91
N GLY A 135 -8.79 -5.33 26.91
CA GLY A 135 -9.57 -4.98 28.09
C GLY A 135 -9.36 -3.54 28.56
N VAL A 136 -8.90 -2.65 27.68
CA VAL A 136 -8.70 -1.23 28.00
C VAL A 136 -10.00 -0.44 27.82
N PRO A 137 -10.20 0.67 28.56
CA PRO A 137 -11.40 1.49 28.44
C PRO A 137 -11.60 2.01 27.01
N PRO A 138 -12.86 2.10 26.51
CA PRO A 138 -13.14 2.61 25.17
C PRO A 138 -12.72 4.08 25.00
N GLY A 139 -12.65 4.85 26.08
CA GLY A 139 -12.19 6.25 26.09
C GLY A 139 -10.66 6.43 26.05
N LEU A 140 -9.87 5.35 26.05
CA LEU A 140 -8.41 5.47 25.91
C LEU A 140 -8.06 6.09 24.55
N THR A 141 -7.25 7.14 24.56
CA THR A 141 -6.83 7.85 23.35
C THR A 141 -5.97 6.97 22.44
N ASP A 142 -6.11 7.13 21.13
CA ASP A 142 -5.30 6.39 20.15
C ASP A 142 -3.79 6.70 20.31
N VAL A 143 -3.46 7.93 20.70
CA VAL A 143 -2.09 8.34 21.03
C VAL A 143 -1.54 7.46 22.15
N ALA A 144 -2.29 7.20 23.21
CA ALA A 144 -1.82 6.35 24.30
C ALA A 144 -1.59 4.89 23.87
N MET A 145 -2.29 4.41 22.82
CA MET A 145 -2.06 3.06 22.29
C MET A 145 -0.79 2.94 21.43
N TYR A 146 -0.49 3.97 20.62
CA TYR A 146 0.60 3.93 19.64
C TYR A 146 1.85 4.71 20.05
N CYS A 147 1.81 5.46 21.15
CA CYS A 147 2.91 6.31 21.59
C CYS A 147 4.15 5.47 21.96
N ARG A 148 5.28 5.81 21.35
CA ARG A 148 6.61 5.21 21.66
C ARG A 148 7.36 5.93 22.78
N LYS A 149 6.94 7.14 23.14
CA LYS A 149 7.62 8.01 24.14
C LYS A 149 6.98 7.94 25.52
N ALA A 150 5.76 7.43 25.65
CA ALA A 150 5.06 7.31 26.92
C ALA A 150 5.75 6.33 27.87
N LYS A 151 5.43 6.43 29.17
CA LYS A 151 5.88 5.47 30.19
C LYS A 151 5.35 4.06 29.90
N LEU A 152 4.07 3.96 29.54
CA LEU A 152 3.48 2.71 29.04
C LEU A 152 3.70 2.63 27.53
N ARG A 153 4.51 1.67 27.09
CA ARG A 153 4.80 1.42 25.68
C ARG A 153 4.16 0.10 25.27
N LEU A 154 3.10 0.17 24.48
CA LEU A 154 2.53 -1.02 23.86
C LEU A 154 3.28 -1.29 22.55
N PRO A 155 3.64 -2.54 22.24
CA PRO A 155 4.28 -2.90 20.98
C PRO A 155 3.26 -2.96 19.84
N LEU A 156 2.50 -1.87 19.64
CA LEU A 156 1.46 -1.75 18.62
C LEU A 156 1.90 -0.76 17.56
N LYS A 157 1.70 -1.15 16.31
CA LYS A 157 1.89 -0.27 15.16
C LYS A 157 0.53 0.24 14.69
N SER A 158 0.46 1.53 14.43
CA SER A 158 -0.67 2.16 13.75
C SER A 158 -0.63 1.79 12.27
N ILE A 159 -1.76 1.34 11.73
CA ILE A 159 -1.87 1.07 10.29
C ILE A 159 -1.73 2.35 9.46
N LEU A 160 -2.17 3.49 10.00
CA LEU A 160 -2.06 4.79 9.33
C LEU A 160 -0.61 5.27 9.29
N GLU A 161 0.14 5.10 10.39
CA GLU A 161 1.58 5.39 10.40
C GLU A 161 2.33 4.51 9.41
N GLU A 162 2.10 3.19 9.43
CA GLU A 162 2.74 2.25 8.49
C GLU A 162 2.33 2.54 7.03
N TYR A 163 1.09 2.96 6.79
CA TYR A 163 0.65 3.43 5.48
C TYR A 163 1.41 4.68 5.02
N LYS A 164 1.53 5.70 5.87
CA LYS A 164 2.26 6.94 5.55
C LYS A 164 3.74 6.63 5.28
N CYS A 165 4.37 5.85 6.16
CA CYS A 165 5.76 5.39 5.99
C CYS A 165 5.94 4.60 4.70
N GLY A 166 5.01 3.69 4.36
CA GLY A 166 5.05 2.91 3.14
C GLY A 166 4.95 3.78 1.89
N LYS A 167 4.06 4.79 1.88
CA LYS A 167 3.92 5.73 0.76
C LYS A 167 5.13 6.64 0.62
N ALA A 168 5.67 7.16 1.73
CA ALA A 168 6.90 7.96 1.73
C ALA A 168 8.09 7.14 1.19
N ARG A 169 8.25 5.90 1.64
CA ARG A 169 9.28 4.99 1.14
C ARG A 169 9.13 4.73 -0.36
N LEU A 170 7.90 4.52 -0.84
CA LEU A 170 7.64 4.31 -2.26
C LEU A 170 8.02 5.55 -3.08
N LEU A 171 7.76 6.75 -2.57
CA LEU A 171 8.19 8.00 -3.22
C LEU A 171 9.70 8.07 -3.33
N SER A 172 10.42 7.90 -2.22
CA SER A 172 11.89 7.92 -2.23
C SER A 172 12.49 6.86 -3.14
N MET A 173 11.93 5.64 -3.16
CA MET A 173 12.38 4.57 -4.06
C MET A 173 12.22 4.92 -5.55
N VAL A 174 11.19 5.70 -5.89
CA VAL A 174 10.94 6.14 -7.26
C VAL A 174 11.86 7.32 -7.64
N GLU A 175 12.04 8.27 -6.73
CA GLU A 175 12.91 9.43 -6.92
C GLU A 175 14.39 9.03 -7.04
N ASP A 176 14.84 8.15 -6.16
CA ASP A 176 16.22 7.68 -6.06
C ASP A 176 16.46 6.38 -6.87
N SER A 177 15.59 6.07 -7.81
CA SER A 177 15.71 4.86 -8.62
C SER A 177 16.97 4.87 -9.50
N GLU A 178 17.69 3.75 -9.54
CA GLU A 178 18.83 3.55 -10.44
C GLU A 178 18.40 3.42 -11.91
N ASP A 179 17.14 3.03 -12.16
CA ASP A 179 16.60 2.92 -13.52
C ASP A 179 16.28 4.32 -14.08
N PRO A 180 16.97 4.75 -15.17
CA PRO A 180 16.78 6.07 -15.73
C PRO A 180 15.35 6.29 -16.24
N VAL A 181 14.67 5.24 -16.70
CA VAL A 181 13.28 5.32 -17.19
C VAL A 181 12.35 5.64 -16.03
N VAL A 182 12.48 4.94 -14.90
CA VAL A 182 11.66 5.18 -13.71
C VAL A 182 11.93 6.58 -13.16
N LYS A 183 13.19 6.98 -13.08
CA LYS A 183 13.62 8.30 -12.62
C LYS A 183 13.14 9.45 -13.51
N THR A 184 12.94 9.19 -14.81
CA THR A 184 12.38 10.17 -15.76
C THR A 184 10.86 10.28 -15.65
N VAL A 185 10.17 9.14 -15.48
CA VAL A 185 8.70 9.11 -15.46
C VAL A 185 8.12 9.67 -14.16
N GLN A 186 8.77 9.42 -13.01
CA GLN A 186 8.33 9.85 -11.67
C GLN A 186 6.82 9.76 -11.45
N PRO A 187 6.26 8.54 -11.39
CA PRO A 187 4.82 8.34 -11.20
C PRO A 187 4.30 9.07 -9.95
N THR A 188 3.26 9.88 -10.14
CA THR A 188 2.64 10.60 -9.04
C THR A 188 1.91 9.66 -8.09
N ILE A 189 2.30 9.66 -6.81
CA ILE A 189 1.67 8.84 -5.78
C ILE A 189 0.48 9.59 -5.19
N ARG A 190 -0.73 9.09 -5.46
CA ARG A 190 -1.97 9.71 -4.97
C ARG A 190 -2.39 9.12 -3.63
N THR A 191 -2.54 9.98 -2.61
CA THR A 191 -2.95 9.62 -1.25
C THR A 191 -4.22 10.35 -0.76
N GLY A 192 -4.93 11.00 -1.68
CA GLY A 192 -6.13 11.78 -1.39
C GLY A 192 -5.84 13.26 -1.13
N ARG A 193 -6.84 13.99 -0.62
CA ARG A 193 -6.75 15.43 -0.39
C ARG A 193 -6.18 15.81 0.98
N LYS A 194 -6.45 14.98 2.01
CA LYS A 194 -6.13 15.29 3.41
C LYS A 194 -4.63 15.24 3.72
N TRP A 195 -3.91 14.34 3.07
CA TRP A 195 -2.47 14.16 3.29
C TRP A 195 -1.79 13.86 1.96
N LYS A 196 -0.72 14.60 1.67
CA LYS A 196 0.09 14.47 0.46
C LYS A 196 1.47 13.97 0.85
N VAL A 197 1.93 12.93 0.15
CA VAL A 197 3.22 12.28 0.44
C VAL A 197 4.39 13.21 0.15
N VAL A 198 4.35 13.91 -0.99
CA VAL A 198 5.44 14.76 -1.46
C VAL A 198 5.77 15.83 -0.44
N GLU A 199 4.75 16.62 -0.03
CA GLU A 199 4.89 17.66 1.00
C GLU A 199 5.46 17.10 2.32
N ALA A 200 4.98 15.93 2.76
CA ALA A 200 5.46 15.31 4.00
C ALA A 200 6.91 14.76 3.90
N VAL A 201 7.32 14.30 2.72
CA VAL A 201 8.69 13.83 2.48
C VAL A 201 9.65 15.01 2.36
N ASP A 202 9.24 16.08 1.70
CA ASP A 202 10.04 17.30 1.58
C ASP A 202 10.26 17.96 2.94
N GLU A 203 9.20 18.11 3.74
CA GLU A 203 9.30 18.58 5.12
C GLU A 203 10.25 17.69 5.95
N ALA A 204 10.15 16.37 5.80
CA ALA A 204 11.06 15.44 6.49
C ALA A 204 12.51 15.60 6.03
N LYS A 205 12.76 15.78 4.73
CA LYS A 205 14.10 16.04 4.16
C LYS A 205 14.66 17.37 4.70
N GLU A 206 13.86 18.42 4.77
CA GLU A 206 14.25 19.70 5.35
C GLU A 206 14.58 19.59 6.85
N CYS A 207 13.74 18.91 7.63
CA CYS A 207 14.01 18.65 9.04
C CYS A 207 15.34 17.89 9.24
N LEU A 208 15.67 16.94 8.36
CA LEU A 208 16.95 16.23 8.40
C LEU A 208 18.12 17.17 8.12
N LYS A 209 18.04 18.01 7.09
CA LYS A 209 19.06 19.04 6.79
C LYS A 209 19.25 20.01 7.95
N ILE A 210 18.16 20.50 8.55
CA ILE A 210 18.21 21.38 9.71
C ILE A 210 18.90 20.68 10.88
N LYS A 211 18.58 19.41 11.12
CA LYS A 211 19.22 18.62 12.19
C LYS A 211 20.72 18.43 11.95
N GLU A 212 21.14 18.23 10.71
CA GLU A 212 22.56 18.17 10.34
C GLU A 212 23.28 19.50 10.58
N VAL A 213 22.64 20.63 10.24
CA VAL A 213 23.19 21.98 10.46
C VAL A 213 23.30 22.32 11.94
N ILE A 214 22.27 22.02 12.74
CA ILE A 214 22.26 22.30 14.19
C ILE A 214 23.23 21.35 14.93
N GLY A 215 23.47 20.15 14.41
CA GLY A 215 24.32 19.16 15.05
C GLY A 215 23.70 18.56 16.32
N GLN A 216 24.55 18.15 17.27
CA GLN A 216 24.09 17.57 18.53
C GLN A 216 23.51 18.66 19.45
N THR A 217 22.20 18.68 19.62
CA THR A 217 21.54 19.54 20.58
C THR A 217 21.52 18.92 21.97
N GLN A 218 21.45 19.78 22.99
CA GLN A 218 21.30 19.35 24.37
C GLN A 218 19.95 18.62 24.56
N THR A 219 19.98 17.31 24.76
CA THR A 219 18.77 16.47 24.94
C THR A 219 18.26 16.43 26.37
N ASP A 220 19.08 16.82 27.34
CA ASP A 220 18.78 16.78 28.78
C ASP A 220 19.39 17.99 29.49
N ARG A 221 18.99 18.29 30.72
CA ARG A 221 19.52 19.43 31.51
C ARG A 221 21.01 19.32 31.89
N LYS A 222 21.70 18.28 31.42
CA LYS A 222 23.10 17.95 31.75
C LYS A 222 24.16 18.77 31.01
N GLY A 223 23.77 19.68 30.11
CA GLY A 223 24.69 20.54 29.36
C GLY A 223 25.20 19.94 28.04
N LEU A 224 25.95 20.76 27.29
CA LEU A 224 26.65 20.38 26.06
C LEU A 224 27.76 19.37 26.37
N GLY A 225 27.83 18.25 25.64
CA GLY A 225 28.89 17.22 25.79
C GLY A 225 28.49 15.96 26.58
N SER A 226 27.30 15.89 27.16
CA SER A 226 26.77 14.69 27.83
C SER A 226 26.17 13.69 26.82
N SER A 227 26.97 13.09 25.93
CA SER A 227 26.47 11.98 25.11
C SER A 227 26.47 10.69 25.93
N ILE A 228 25.29 10.22 26.36
CA ILE A 228 25.10 8.79 26.62
C ILE A 228 25.04 8.15 25.23
N ALA A 229 26.18 7.63 24.78
CA ALA A 229 26.23 6.73 23.64
C ALA A 229 25.45 5.47 24.01
N ASN A 230 24.39 5.18 23.25
CA ASN A 230 23.70 3.90 23.18
C ASN A 230 23.37 3.62 21.72
#